data_AF-A0A7T5EI27-F1
#
_entry.id   AF-A0A7T5EI27-F1
#
_cell.length_a   1.000
_cell.length_b   1.000
_cell.length_c   1.000
_cell.angle_alpha   90.00
_cell.angle_beta   90.00
_cell.angle_gamma   90.00
#
_symmetry.space_group_name_H-M   'P 1'
#
loop_
_entity.id
_entity.type
_entity.pdbx_description
1 polymer ?
#
loop_
_entity_poly.entity_id
_entity_poly.type
_entity_poly.pdbx_seq_one_letter_code
_entity_poly.pdbx_strand_id
1 'polypeptide(L)' 'MKYLTDQLLIEVYHRAVDLQLDPDFIELLNTEIERRNIRLAQVVSA' A
#
# COMPACT_ATOMS: atom_id res chain seq x y z
N MET A 1 1.86 -5.75 9.50
CA MET A 1 0.97 -5.88 8.31
C MET A 1 0.51 -7.30 7.98
N LYS A 2 1.01 -8.38 8.61
CA LYS A 2 0.67 -9.78 8.24
C LYS A 2 -0.84 -10.14 8.18
N TYR A 3 -1.70 -9.37 8.85
CA TYR A 3 -3.16 -9.59 8.86
C TYR A 3 -3.95 -8.68 7.92
N LEU A 4 -3.29 -7.71 7.26
CA LEU A 4 -3.92 -6.91 6.22
C LEU A 4 -4.09 -7.79 4.98
N THR A 5 -5.29 -7.80 4.41
CA THR A 5 -5.51 -8.30 3.06
C THR A 5 -4.78 -7.40 2.07
N ASP A 6 -4.49 -7.93 0.88
CA ASP A 6 -3.77 -7.16 -0.14
C ASP A 6 -4.56 -5.91 -0.57
N GLN A 7 -5.89 -6.01 -0.66
CA GLN A 7 -6.76 -4.87 -0.94
C GLN A 7 -6.63 -3.75 0.10
N LEU A 8 -6.68 -4.10 1.39
CA LEU A 8 -6.57 -3.10 2.46
C LEU A 8 -5.16 -2.50 2.54
N LEU A 9 -4.13 -3.30 2.27
CA LEU A 9 -2.76 -2.82 2.21
C LEU A 9 -2.58 -1.76 1.11
N ILE A 10 -3.15 -2.00 -0.07
CA ILE A 10 -3.15 -1.04 -1.18
C ILE A 10 -3.91 0.24 -0.81
N GLU A 11 -5.11 0.13 -0.22
CA GLU A 11 -5.91 1.27 0.19
C GLU A 11 -5.17 2.14 1.23
N VAL A 12 -4.55 1.51 2.22
CA VAL A 12 -3.77 2.21 3.25
C VAL A 12 -2.54 2.90 2.64
N TYR A 13 -1.85 2.27 1.68
CA TYR A 13 -0.75 2.87 0.96
C TYR A 13 -1.16 4.13 0.20
N HIS A 14 -2.22 4.07 -0.61
CA HIS A 14 -2.71 5.23 -1.34
C HIS A 14 -3.11 6.36 -0.39
N ARG A 15 -3.86 6.03 0.67
CA ARG A 15 -4.28 7.03 1.65
C ARG A 15 -3.11 7.65 2.41
N ALA A 16 -2.07 6.88 2.70
CA ALA A 16 -0.86 7.39 3.35
C ALA A 16 -0.09 8.36 2.44
N VAL A 17 -0.01 8.06 1.15
CA VAL A 17 0.58 8.96 0.13
C VAL A 17 -0.25 10.23 -0.03
N ASP A 18 -1.57 10.11 -0.18
CA ASP A 18 -2.48 11.25 -0.39
C ASP A 18 -2.49 12.22 0.80
N LEU A 19 -2.42 11.68 2.02
CA LEU A 19 -2.36 12.47 3.26
C LEU A 19 -0.96 12.97 3.58
N GLN A 20 0.06 12.64 2.77
CA GLN A 20 1.46 12.96 3.01
C GLN A 20 1.90 12.56 4.43
N LEU A 21 1.56 11.33 4.81
CA LEU A 21 2.00 10.77 6.09
C LEU A 21 3.52 10.60 6.12
N ASP A 22 4.01 10.21 7.29
CA ASP A 22 5.43 9.97 7.53
C ASP A 22 6.08 9.10 6.42
N PRO A 23 7.18 9.56 5.80
CA PRO A 23 7.84 8.83 4.71
C PRO A 23 8.28 7.42 5.08
N ASP A 24 8.74 7.19 6.32
CA ASP A 24 9.20 5.87 6.78
C ASP A 24 8.00 4.90 6.88
N PHE A 25 6.82 5.43 7.23
CA PHE A 25 5.58 4.65 7.22
C PHE A 25 5.16 4.26 5.80
N ILE A 26 5.26 5.19 4.84
CA ILE A 26 4.96 4.92 3.42
C ILE A 26 5.94 3.89 2.87
N GLU A 27 7.24 3.99 3.19
CA GLU A 27 8.25 3.03 2.79
C GLU A 27 7.98 1.62 3.37
N LEU A 28 7.52 1.55 4.62
CA LEU A 28 7.14 0.28 5.25
C LEU A 28 5.96 -0.39 4.53
N LEU A 29 4.95 0.40 4.12
CA LEU A 29 3.84 -0.07 3.30
C LEU A 29 4.32 -0.58 1.94
N ASN A 30 5.16 0.20 1.24
CA ASN A 30 5.69 -0.16 -0.07
C ASN A 30 6.53 -1.44 0.00
N THR A 31 7.39 -1.58 1.01
CA THR A 31 8.19 -2.78 1.24
C THR A 31 7.31 -4.02 1.41
N GLU A 32 6.19 -3.90 2.13
CA GLU A 32 5.27 -5.02 2.30
C GLU A 32 4.48 -5.35 1.02
N ILE A 33 4.17 -4.35 0.19
CA ILE A 33 3.55 -4.53 -1.14
C ILE A 33 4.49 -5.29 -2.06
N GLU A 34 5.77 -4.88 -2.12
CA GLU A 34 6.81 -5.55 -2.90
C GLU A 34 7.06 -6.97 -2.41
N ARG A 35 7.16 -7.17 -1.09
CA ARG A 35 7.37 -8.49 -0.47
C ARG A 35 6.26 -9.48 -0.81
N ARG A 36 5.03 -9.00 -0.99
CA ARG A 36 3.86 -9.82 -1.38
C ARG A 36 3.64 -9.90 -2.89
N ASN A 37 4.46 -9.20 -3.68
CA ASN A 37 4.34 -9.12 -5.13
C ASN A 37 2.96 -8.59 -5.60
N ILE A 38 2.39 -7.64 -4.86
CA ILE A 38 1.09 -7.02 -5.18
C ILE A 38 1.29 -5.98 -6.28
N ARG A 39 0.47 -6.04 -7.34
CA ARG A 39 0.51 -5.07 -8.44
C ARG A 39 -0.43 -3.90 -8.15
N LEU A 40 0.14 -2.74 -7.81
CA LEU A 40 -0.62 -1.50 -7.57
C LEU A 40 -1.43 -1.01 -8.80
N ALA A 41 -1.02 -1.40 -10.01
CA ALA A 41 -1.67 -1.01 -11.26
C ALA A 41 -3.07 -1.63 -11.50
N GLN A 42 -3.54 -2.56 -10.67
CA GLN A 42 -4.83 -3.25 -10.90
C GLN A 42 -6.06 -2.56 -10.28
N VAL A 43 -5.90 -1.48 -9.51
CA VAL A 43 -7.01 -0.82 -8.80
C VAL A 43 -7.59 0.39 -9.56
N VAL A 44 -7.01 0.76 -10.72
CA VAL A 44 -7.55 1.82 -11.58
C VAL A 44 -8.22 1.20 -12.80
N SER A 45 -9.42 0.64 -12.62
CA SER A 45 -10.33 0.29 -13.70
C SER A 45 -11.77 0.19 -13.16
N ALA A 46 -12.44 1.34 -13.03
CA ALA A 46 -13.88 1.56 -13.28
C ALA A 46 -14.20 3.03 -12.96
#